data_AF-A0A2G5SBE0-F1
#
_entry.id   AF-A0A2G5SBE0-F1
#
_cell.length_a   1.000
_cell.length_b   1.000
_cell.length_c   1.000
_cell.angle_alpha   90.00
_cell.angle_beta   90.00
_cell.angle_gamma   90.00
#
_symmetry.space_group_name_H-M   'P 1'
#
loop_
_entity.id
_entity.type
_entity.pdbx_description
1 polymer ?
#
loop_
_entity_poly.entity_id
_entity_poly.type
_entity_poly.pdbx_seq_one_letter_code
_entity_poly.pdbx_strand_id
1 'polypeptide(L)'
;MKLLEFPVLVQQMIFEEMTNVVLLLFGSFNVKEMIKLTQRKRLNNLGSMVFCTGSPNEEVYISNIIYNQVKPVREIQEPILGIAGGYMKVEKDWFQVKMCGELIYFQISDIYRPILCYSNCNKEILIKCLHRCLHDFFGGEIEYQWWTHANKIVFPEVEDLTICIKANSPKAFWGALPQNISIKHFEGYDLMMDPLKNSDFYKTECLQLHVFGSVVEDVLRNIEGRQADITCSGRFNYSKVGNFLNRWKLGKAHHKLEYFKVQIQGNTDRNGIPKVDILNYAGCKKLDDSRYGPSHSIPFA
;
A
#
# COMPACT_ATOMS: atom_id res chain seq x y z
N MET A 1 6.25 -32.46 15.70
CA MET A 1 6.24 -32.26 14.23
C MET A 1 7.59 -32.74 13.72
N LYS A 2 7.62 -33.70 12.77
CA LYS A 2 8.86 -34.35 12.28
C LYS A 2 9.88 -33.37 11.67
N LEU A 3 9.43 -32.15 11.33
CA LEU A 3 10.29 -31.11 10.79
C LEU A 3 11.49 -30.76 11.68
N LEU A 4 11.29 -30.83 13.01
CA LEU A 4 12.33 -30.55 14.00
C LEU A 4 13.41 -31.64 14.07
N GLU A 5 13.14 -32.83 13.50
CA GLU A 5 14.05 -33.97 13.51
C GLU A 5 15.04 -33.92 12.34
N PHE A 6 14.79 -33.08 11.33
CA PHE A 6 15.70 -32.92 10.20
C PHE A 6 16.95 -32.11 10.57
N PRO A 7 18.10 -32.35 9.92
CA PRO A 7 19.27 -31.50 10.05
C PRO A 7 18.99 -30.04 9.66
N VAL A 8 19.70 -29.09 10.27
CA VAL A 8 19.54 -27.64 10.04
C VAL A 8 19.58 -27.27 8.55
N LEU A 9 20.46 -27.89 7.76
CA LEU A 9 20.53 -27.63 6.32
C LEU A 9 19.24 -28.01 5.59
N VAL A 10 18.64 -29.15 5.93
CA VAL A 10 17.38 -29.60 5.33
C VAL A 10 16.23 -28.68 5.77
N GLN A 11 16.23 -28.25 7.03
CA GLN A 11 15.27 -27.26 7.52
C GLN A 11 15.41 -25.93 6.76
N GLN A 12 16.63 -25.47 6.50
CA GLN A 12 16.90 -24.27 5.70
C GLN A 12 16.31 -24.40 4.29
N MET A 13 16.59 -25.51 3.60
CA MET A 13 16.04 -25.77 2.26
C MET A 13 14.51 -25.77 2.25
N ILE A 14 13.87 -26.34 3.28
CA ILE A 14 12.40 -26.30 3.40
C ILE A 14 11.91 -24.85 3.56
N PHE A 15 12.64 -24.01 4.28
CA PHE A 15 12.26 -22.63 4.59
C PHE A 15 12.74 -21.58 3.58
N GLU A 16 13.47 -21.98 2.53
CA GLU A 16 13.90 -21.07 1.47
C GLU A 16 12.70 -20.41 0.77
N GLU A 17 11.60 -21.14 0.62
CA GLU A 17 10.34 -20.65 0.06
C GLU A 17 9.48 -19.90 1.09
N MET A 18 9.05 -18.67 0.76
CA MET A 18 8.18 -17.87 1.65
C MET A 18 6.80 -18.50 1.87
N THR A 19 6.26 -19.20 0.88
CA THR A 19 5.03 -19.99 1.01
C THR A 19 5.11 -20.97 2.20
N ASN A 20 6.22 -21.70 2.30
CA ASN A 20 6.40 -22.69 3.37
C ASN A 20 6.43 -22.00 4.73
N VAL A 21 7.07 -20.83 4.84
CA VAL A 21 7.04 -20.05 6.08
C VAL A 21 5.61 -19.68 6.46
N VAL A 22 4.83 -19.11 5.54
CA VAL A 22 3.43 -18.70 5.81
C VAL A 22 2.58 -19.86 6.29
N LEU A 23 2.67 -21.02 5.63
CA LEU A 23 1.98 -22.24 6.06
C LEU A 23 2.34 -22.65 7.48
N LEU A 24 3.62 -22.54 7.82
CA LEU A 24 4.15 -22.95 9.12
C LEU A 24 3.95 -21.91 10.22
N LEU A 25 3.55 -20.68 9.91
CA LEU A 25 3.07 -19.71 10.90
C LEU A 25 1.81 -20.17 11.62
N PHE A 26 1.12 -21.16 11.07
CA PHE A 26 -0.01 -21.81 11.72
C PHE A 26 0.39 -23.02 12.56
N GLY A 27 1.68 -23.35 12.59
CA GLY A 27 2.27 -24.38 13.43
C GLY A 27 2.48 -23.93 14.88
N SER A 28 3.16 -24.78 15.65
CA SER A 28 3.44 -24.52 17.07
C SER A 28 4.48 -23.41 17.28
N PHE A 29 4.52 -22.86 18.50
CA PHE A 29 5.52 -21.87 18.92
C PHE A 29 6.96 -22.29 18.56
N ASN A 30 7.32 -23.54 18.81
CA ASN A 30 8.66 -24.07 18.52
C ASN A 30 9.01 -24.02 17.02
N VAL A 31 8.03 -24.25 16.14
CA VAL A 31 8.23 -24.15 14.68
C VAL A 31 8.50 -22.71 14.29
N LYS A 32 7.75 -21.76 14.85
CA LYS A 32 7.95 -20.32 14.60
C LYS A 32 9.35 -19.86 15.02
N GLU A 33 9.77 -20.22 16.24
CA GLU A 33 11.11 -19.85 16.73
C GLU A 33 12.23 -20.48 15.90
N MET A 34 12.04 -21.72 15.44
CA MET A 34 13.01 -22.36 14.54
C MET A 34 13.11 -21.64 13.19
N ILE A 35 11.99 -21.23 12.59
CA ILE A 35 12.01 -20.43 11.36
C ILE A 35 12.74 -19.11 11.60
N LYS A 36 12.44 -18.40 12.70
CA LYS A 36 13.13 -17.16 13.05
C LYS A 36 14.65 -17.34 13.19
N LEU A 37 15.10 -18.44 13.79
CA LEU A 37 16.52 -18.74 13.96
C LEU A 37 17.20 -19.07 12.63
N THR A 38 16.60 -19.94 11.84
CA THR A 38 17.18 -20.44 10.58
C THR A 38 17.12 -19.42 9.44
N GLN A 39 16.09 -18.57 9.42
CA GLN A 39 15.81 -17.61 8.34
C GLN A 39 16.03 -16.15 8.76
N ARG A 40 16.67 -15.89 9.91
CA ARG A 40 16.85 -14.54 10.47
C ARG A 40 17.30 -13.50 9.44
N LYS A 41 18.36 -13.80 8.69
CA LYS A 41 18.91 -12.87 7.69
C LYS A 41 17.90 -12.52 6.60
N ARG A 42 17.10 -13.49 6.16
CA ARG A 42 16.07 -13.28 5.14
C ARG A 42 14.89 -12.50 5.70
N LEU A 43 14.41 -12.85 6.89
CA LEU A 43 13.30 -12.18 7.56
C LEU A 43 13.61 -10.70 7.85
N ASN A 44 14.84 -10.41 8.29
CA ASN A 44 15.30 -9.04 8.54
C ASN A 44 15.44 -8.18 7.28
N ASN A 45 15.44 -8.79 6.10
CA ASN A 45 15.59 -8.10 4.81
C ASN A 45 14.26 -7.95 4.06
N LEU A 46 13.13 -8.32 4.67
CA LEU A 46 11.82 -8.16 4.05
C LEU A 46 11.45 -6.68 3.96
N GLY A 47 11.05 -6.22 2.78
CA GLY A 47 10.67 -4.83 2.59
C GLY A 47 9.32 -4.49 3.24
N SER A 48 8.26 -5.15 2.78
CA SER A 48 6.90 -4.88 3.23
C SER A 48 5.96 -6.05 2.95
N MET A 49 4.86 -6.10 3.69
CA MET A 49 3.79 -7.06 3.49
C MET A 49 2.56 -6.36 2.92
N VAL A 50 2.11 -6.81 1.75
CA VAL A 50 1.03 -6.17 0.99
C VAL A 50 -0.21 -7.05 1.03
N PHE A 51 -1.31 -6.52 1.54
CA PHE A 51 -2.62 -7.15 1.50
C PHE A 51 -3.44 -6.56 0.38
N CYS A 52 -3.71 -7.35 -0.66
CA CYS A 52 -4.58 -6.98 -1.77
C CYS A 52 -5.98 -7.54 -1.49
N THR A 53 -6.91 -6.65 -1.19
CA THR A 53 -8.31 -6.95 -0.86
C THR A 53 -9.26 -6.23 -1.83
N GLY A 54 -10.51 -6.67 -1.91
CA GLY A 54 -11.51 -6.07 -2.78
C GLY A 54 -11.36 -6.39 -4.27
N SER A 55 -10.42 -7.26 -4.64
CA SER A 55 -10.29 -7.89 -5.96
C SER A 55 -10.99 -9.27 -5.99
N PRO A 56 -11.28 -9.82 -7.18
CA PRO A 56 -11.77 -11.21 -7.30
C PRO A 56 -10.80 -12.25 -6.73
N ASN A 57 -9.49 -11.96 -6.81
CA ASN A 57 -8.41 -12.75 -6.24
C ASN A 57 -7.75 -11.91 -5.13
N GLU A 58 -8.11 -12.18 -3.88
CA GLU A 58 -7.48 -11.51 -2.74
C GLU A 58 -6.22 -12.25 -2.36
N GLU A 59 -5.13 -11.53 -2.16
CA GLU A 59 -3.81 -12.13 -2.02
C GLU A 59 -2.97 -11.33 -1.03
N VAL A 60 -2.07 -12.00 -0.34
CA VAL A 60 -1.02 -11.39 0.46
C VAL A 60 0.31 -11.60 -0.25
N TYR A 61 1.08 -10.53 -0.38
CA TYR A 61 2.37 -10.50 -1.05
C TYR A 61 3.45 -10.00 -0.10
N ILE A 62 4.69 -10.28 -0.49
CA ILE A 62 5.85 -9.58 0.02
C ILE A 62 6.31 -8.65 -1.09
N SER A 63 6.51 -7.38 -0.76
CA SER A 63 7.16 -6.45 -1.67
C SER A 63 8.53 -6.08 -1.13
N ASN A 64 9.53 -6.19 -1.99
CA ASN A 64 10.87 -5.71 -1.72
C ASN A 64 11.09 -4.42 -2.51
N ILE A 65 11.74 -3.44 -1.87
CA ILE A 65 12.13 -2.21 -2.54
C ILE A 65 13.42 -2.50 -3.31
N ILE A 66 13.36 -2.41 -4.63
CA ILE A 66 14.55 -2.50 -5.48
C ILE A 66 14.94 -1.08 -5.88
N TYR A 67 16.20 -0.73 -5.64
CA TYR A 67 16.76 0.53 -6.12
C TYR A 67 17.19 0.36 -7.56
N ASN A 68 16.34 0.73 -8.51
CA ASN A 68 16.80 0.94 -9.88
C ASN A 68 17.42 2.33 -9.99
N GLN A 69 18.40 2.52 -10.87
CA GLN A 69 19.39 3.62 -10.88
C GLN A 69 18.83 5.07 -10.85
N VAL A 70 17.51 5.26 -10.90
CA VAL A 70 16.86 6.59 -10.90
C VAL A 70 15.66 6.67 -9.93
N LYS A 71 15.05 5.55 -9.51
CA LYS A 71 13.92 5.53 -8.57
C LYS A 71 13.87 4.20 -7.80
N PRO A 72 13.49 4.22 -6.51
CA PRO A 72 13.02 3.01 -5.85
C PRO A 72 11.81 2.49 -6.64
N VAL A 73 11.90 1.25 -7.12
CA VAL A 73 10.79 0.53 -7.74
C VAL A 73 10.46 -0.61 -6.79
N ARG A 74 9.23 -0.62 -6.28
CA ARG A 74 8.73 -1.77 -5.54
C ARG A 74 8.43 -2.88 -6.54
N GLU A 75 9.22 -3.93 -6.49
CA GLU A 75 8.86 -5.17 -7.17
C GLU A 75 7.95 -5.93 -6.20
N ILE A 76 6.69 -6.09 -6.60
CA ILE A 76 5.79 -7.01 -5.91
C ILE A 76 6.35 -8.39 -6.22
N GLN A 77 6.77 -9.12 -5.20
CA GLN A 77 7.13 -10.52 -5.40
C GLN A 77 5.87 -11.37 -5.53
N GLU A 78 6.07 -12.62 -5.93
CA GLU A 78 5.00 -13.60 -6.06
C GLU A 78 4.10 -13.67 -4.81
N PRO A 79 2.79 -13.93 -4.99
CA PRO A 79 1.83 -14.05 -3.89
C PRO A 79 2.20 -15.21 -2.96
N ILE A 80 2.30 -14.91 -1.66
CA ILE A 80 2.65 -15.88 -0.62
C ILE A 80 1.41 -16.57 -0.01
N LEU A 81 0.22 -15.99 -0.21
CA LEU A 81 -1.05 -16.52 0.27
C LEU A 81 -2.21 -15.97 -0.57
N GLY A 82 -3.07 -16.85 -1.07
CA GLY A 82 -4.36 -16.49 -1.63
C GLY A 82 -5.46 -16.52 -0.58
N ILE A 83 -6.49 -15.70 -0.74
CA ILE A 83 -7.69 -15.66 0.09
C ILE A 83 -8.89 -15.78 -0.85
N ALA A 84 -9.68 -16.83 -0.68
CA ALA A 84 -10.81 -17.13 -1.54
C ALA A 84 -12.12 -17.26 -0.75
N GLY A 85 -13.17 -16.64 -1.29
CA GLY A 85 -14.51 -16.66 -0.70
C GLY A 85 -15.29 -17.95 -0.96
N GLY A 86 -16.28 -18.20 -0.10
CA GLY A 86 -17.04 -19.45 0.07
C GLY A 86 -17.89 -19.98 -1.10
N TYR A 87 -17.59 -19.63 -2.35
CA TYR A 87 -18.13 -20.34 -3.52
C TYR A 87 -17.34 -21.61 -3.87
N MET A 88 -16.13 -21.77 -3.32
CA MET A 88 -15.38 -23.01 -3.47
C MET A 88 -15.93 -24.08 -2.52
N LYS A 89 -16.37 -25.20 -3.08
CA LYS A 89 -16.73 -26.38 -2.28
C LYS A 89 -15.45 -26.96 -1.70
N VAL A 90 -15.39 -27.05 -0.37
CA VAL A 90 -14.29 -27.69 0.35
C VAL A 90 -14.13 -29.12 -0.17
N GLU A 91 -12.94 -29.44 -0.68
CA GLU A 91 -12.59 -30.78 -1.16
C GLU A 91 -11.88 -31.58 -0.05
N LYS A 92 -11.79 -32.90 -0.21
CA LYS A 92 -11.25 -33.81 0.82
C LYS A 92 -9.77 -33.57 1.15
N ASP A 93 -9.02 -32.96 0.23
CA ASP A 93 -7.57 -32.82 0.34
C ASP A 93 -7.15 -31.51 1.02
N TRP A 94 -8.12 -30.74 1.53
CA TRP A 94 -7.87 -29.50 2.24
C TRP A 94 -7.52 -29.77 3.70
N PHE A 95 -6.55 -29.04 4.24
CA PHE A 95 -6.18 -29.17 5.65
C PHE A 95 -6.80 -28.05 6.48
N GLN A 96 -7.10 -28.36 7.74
CA GLN A 96 -7.76 -27.44 8.66
C GLN A 96 -6.77 -26.85 9.65
N VAL A 97 -6.90 -25.55 9.88
CA VAL A 97 -6.14 -24.81 10.90
C VAL A 97 -7.14 -24.05 11.77
N LYS A 98 -6.97 -24.15 13.09
CA LYS A 98 -7.73 -23.31 14.02
C LYS A 98 -7.09 -21.92 14.12
N MET A 99 -7.76 -20.86 13.68
CA MET A 99 -7.33 -19.48 13.92
C MET A 99 -8.48 -18.65 14.48
N CYS A 100 -8.20 -17.82 15.49
CA CYS A 100 -9.21 -16.99 16.15
C CYS A 100 -10.45 -17.74 16.65
N GLY A 101 -10.27 -18.97 17.10
CA GLY A 101 -11.37 -19.82 17.57
C GLY A 101 -12.10 -20.56 16.46
N GLU A 102 -11.95 -20.16 15.20
CA GLU A 102 -12.61 -20.75 14.03
C GLU A 102 -11.71 -21.76 13.30
N LEU A 103 -12.35 -22.74 12.65
CA LEU A 103 -11.65 -23.65 11.74
C LEU A 103 -11.63 -23.06 10.34
N ILE A 104 -10.43 -22.81 9.84
CA ILE A 104 -10.17 -22.28 8.51
C ILE A 104 -9.54 -23.38 7.67
N TYR A 105 -9.95 -23.44 6.42
CA TYR A 105 -9.47 -24.44 5.48
C TYR A 105 -8.42 -23.84 4.56
N PHE A 106 -7.40 -24.63 4.30
CA PHE A 106 -6.33 -24.29 3.38
C PHE A 106 -6.21 -25.35 2.30
N GLN A 107 -5.97 -24.89 1.08
CA GLN A 107 -5.60 -25.70 -0.08
C GLN A 107 -4.22 -25.25 -0.55
N ILE A 108 -3.37 -26.19 -0.95
CA ILE A 108 -2.17 -25.84 -1.73
C ILE A 108 -2.59 -25.88 -3.20
N SER A 109 -2.48 -24.76 -3.91
CA SER A 109 -2.88 -24.70 -5.31
C SER A 109 -1.80 -25.30 -6.23
N ASP A 110 -2.16 -25.52 -7.49
CA ASP A 110 -1.28 -26.08 -8.52
C ASP A 110 -0.03 -25.24 -8.82
N ILE A 111 0.00 -24.00 -8.34
CA ILE A 111 1.17 -23.10 -8.41
C ILE A 111 1.93 -23.04 -7.07
N TYR A 112 1.83 -24.10 -6.26
CA TYR A 112 2.53 -24.28 -4.97
C TYR A 112 2.38 -23.12 -3.99
N ARG A 113 1.24 -22.42 -4.02
CA ARG A 113 0.92 -21.38 -3.03
C ARG A 113 -0.29 -21.80 -2.19
N PRO A 114 -0.35 -21.41 -0.92
CA PRO A 114 -1.48 -21.72 -0.08
C PRO A 114 -2.64 -20.79 -0.43
N ILE A 115 -3.83 -21.34 -0.53
CA ILE A 115 -5.08 -20.60 -0.67
C ILE A 115 -5.88 -20.89 0.59
N LEU A 116 -6.18 -19.81 1.32
CA LEU A 116 -7.06 -19.83 2.46
C LEU A 116 -8.50 -19.65 1.96
N CYS A 117 -9.33 -20.64 2.25
CA CYS A 117 -10.73 -20.65 1.87
C CYS A 117 -11.60 -20.39 3.09
N TYR A 118 -12.41 -19.34 3.03
CA TYR A 118 -13.37 -19.03 4.08
C TYR A 118 -14.79 -19.31 3.60
N SER A 119 -15.40 -20.36 4.14
CA SER A 119 -16.83 -20.66 3.93
C SER A 119 -17.68 -20.29 5.14
N ASN A 120 -17.12 -20.39 6.35
CA ASN A 120 -17.89 -20.34 7.60
C ASN A 120 -17.48 -19.19 8.54
N CYS A 121 -16.48 -18.38 8.18
CA CYS A 121 -16.03 -17.26 9.02
C CYS A 121 -16.24 -15.92 8.32
N ASN A 122 -16.52 -14.88 9.12
CA ASN A 122 -16.56 -13.51 8.61
C ASN A 122 -15.17 -13.13 8.09
N LYS A 123 -15.10 -12.71 6.82
CA LYS A 123 -13.89 -12.26 6.14
C LYS A 123 -13.13 -11.19 6.93
N GLU A 124 -13.84 -10.26 7.56
CA GLU A 124 -13.21 -9.18 8.31
C GLU A 124 -12.43 -9.72 9.51
N ILE A 125 -13.05 -10.65 10.24
CA ILE A 125 -12.42 -11.35 11.37
C ILE A 125 -11.19 -12.11 10.86
N LEU A 126 -11.34 -12.85 9.75
CA LEU A 126 -10.24 -13.61 9.16
C LEU A 126 -9.03 -12.74 8.82
N ILE A 127 -9.25 -11.63 8.12
CA ILE A 127 -8.17 -10.72 7.71
C ILE A 127 -7.48 -10.13 8.95
N LYS A 128 -8.23 -9.73 9.97
CA LYS A 128 -7.68 -9.25 11.25
C LYS A 128 -6.82 -10.31 11.92
N CYS A 129 -7.28 -11.55 11.93
CA CYS A 129 -6.57 -12.70 12.52
C CYS A 129 -5.29 -13.05 11.77
N LEU A 130 -5.36 -13.03 10.45
CA LEU A 130 -4.22 -13.24 9.57
C LEU A 130 -3.17 -12.16 9.79
N HIS A 131 -3.59 -10.88 9.79
CA HIS A 131 -2.70 -9.75 10.09
C HIS A 131 -2.03 -9.91 11.45
N ARG A 132 -2.78 -10.24 12.51
CA ARG A 132 -2.22 -10.48 13.85
C ARG A 132 -1.19 -11.60 13.85
N CYS A 133 -1.49 -12.74 13.20
CA CYS A 133 -0.54 -13.86 13.12
C CYS A 133 0.77 -13.47 12.43
N LEU A 134 0.69 -12.69 11.35
CA LEU A 134 1.85 -12.18 10.63
C LEU A 134 2.61 -11.16 11.50
N HIS A 135 1.90 -10.23 12.11
CA HIS A 135 2.50 -9.21 12.99
C HIS A 135 3.23 -9.82 14.19
N ASP A 136 2.63 -10.79 14.88
CA ASP A 136 3.25 -11.51 16.00
C ASP A 136 4.53 -12.26 15.57
N PHE A 137 4.62 -12.63 14.30
CA PHE A 137 5.76 -13.38 13.78
C PHE A 137 6.88 -12.48 13.25
N PHE A 138 6.56 -11.55 12.36
CA PHE A 138 7.51 -10.65 11.71
C PHE A 138 7.87 -9.44 12.58
N GLY A 139 7.05 -9.12 13.59
CA GLY A 139 7.22 -7.97 14.47
C GLY A 139 6.71 -6.67 13.85
N GLY A 140 6.83 -5.58 14.61
CA GLY A 140 6.42 -4.23 14.17
C GLY A 140 7.40 -3.54 13.21
N GLU A 141 8.53 -4.18 12.86
CA GLU A 141 9.54 -3.59 11.97
C GLU A 141 9.17 -3.70 10.48
N ILE A 142 8.30 -4.63 10.10
CA ILE A 142 7.86 -4.77 8.72
C ILE A 142 6.76 -3.75 8.40
N GLU A 143 6.88 -3.06 7.26
CA GLU A 143 5.85 -2.15 6.78
C GLU A 143 4.65 -2.94 6.24
N TYR A 144 3.44 -2.62 6.69
CA TYR A 144 2.21 -3.21 6.18
C TYR A 144 1.52 -2.27 5.19
N GLN A 145 1.09 -2.82 4.06
CA GLN A 145 0.44 -2.08 2.98
C GLN A 145 -0.90 -2.73 2.65
N TRP A 146 -1.87 -1.89 2.31
CA TRP A 146 -3.24 -2.32 2.05
C TRP A 146 -3.71 -1.82 0.70
N TRP A 147 -3.81 -2.71 -0.28
CA TRP A 147 -4.31 -2.38 -1.60
C TRP A 147 -5.77 -2.82 -1.65
N THR A 148 -6.68 -1.89 -1.88
CA THR A 148 -8.11 -2.16 -1.82
C THR A 148 -8.86 -1.55 -2.99
N HIS A 149 -9.49 -2.41 -3.79
CA HIS A 149 -10.29 -1.97 -4.94
C HIS A 149 -11.77 -1.72 -4.60
N ALA A 150 -12.21 -2.05 -3.38
CA ALA A 150 -13.62 -2.11 -3.02
C ALA A 150 -14.04 -1.10 -1.93
N ASN A 151 -15.33 -0.76 -1.94
CA ASN A 151 -16.00 0.09 -0.94
C ASN A 151 -16.16 -0.57 0.45
N LYS A 152 -15.63 -1.78 0.65
CA LYS A 152 -15.66 -2.52 1.92
C LYS A 152 -14.22 -2.81 2.33
N ILE A 153 -13.62 -1.87 3.05
CA ILE A 153 -12.26 -2.02 3.55
C ILE A 153 -12.32 -2.74 4.88
N VAL A 154 -11.53 -3.80 5.00
CA VAL A 154 -11.26 -4.42 6.28
C VAL A 154 -9.98 -3.83 6.82
N PHE A 155 -10.09 -3.11 7.93
CA PHE A 155 -8.92 -2.59 8.62
C PHE A 155 -8.43 -3.57 9.69
N PRO A 156 -7.12 -3.79 9.81
CA PRO A 156 -6.56 -4.52 10.95
C PRO A 156 -6.75 -3.73 12.25
N GLU A 157 -7.04 -4.42 13.35
CA GLU A 157 -7.08 -3.83 14.70
C GLU A 157 -5.68 -3.92 15.32
N VAL A 158 -4.76 -3.07 14.85
CA VAL A 158 -3.42 -2.96 15.45
C VAL A 158 -3.13 -1.49 15.72
N GLU A 159 -2.73 -1.18 16.95
CA GLU A 159 -2.31 0.16 17.38
C GLU A 159 -1.03 0.56 16.63
N ASP A 160 -0.88 1.85 16.33
CA ASP A 160 0.28 2.44 15.65
C ASP A 160 0.61 1.88 14.26
N LEU A 161 -0.36 1.24 13.61
CA LEU A 161 -0.17 0.74 12.25
C LEU A 161 -0.09 1.91 11.26
N THR A 162 1.06 2.00 10.61
CA THR A 162 1.30 2.90 9.49
C THR A 162 0.91 2.17 8.20
N ILE A 163 -0.14 2.64 7.50
CA ILE A 163 -0.66 1.95 6.31
C ILE A 163 -0.38 2.76 5.04
N CYS A 164 0.04 2.05 3.98
CA CYS A 164 0.02 2.55 2.60
C CYS A 164 -1.24 2.04 1.90
N ILE A 165 -2.02 2.93 1.27
CA ILE A 165 -3.34 2.58 0.76
C ILE A 165 -3.48 2.94 -0.70
N LYS A 166 -3.96 1.99 -1.51
CA LYS A 166 -4.37 2.23 -2.89
C LYS A 166 -5.87 2.00 -2.99
N ALA A 167 -6.65 3.02 -3.33
CA ALA A 167 -8.11 2.98 -3.33
C ALA A 167 -8.76 3.63 -4.57
N ASN A 168 -9.77 2.96 -5.12
CA ASN A 168 -10.56 3.46 -6.25
C ASN A 168 -11.66 4.47 -5.83
N SER A 169 -12.09 4.46 -4.57
CA SER A 169 -13.10 5.39 -4.03
C SER A 169 -12.68 5.95 -2.66
N PRO A 170 -11.90 7.04 -2.66
CA PRO A 170 -11.39 7.66 -1.43
C PRO A 170 -12.49 8.18 -0.50
N LYS A 171 -13.66 8.60 -1.02
CA LYS A 171 -14.78 9.05 -0.18
C LYS A 171 -15.31 7.94 0.73
N ALA A 172 -15.58 6.77 0.15
CA ALA A 172 -16.04 5.61 0.90
C ALA A 172 -14.96 5.12 1.88
N PHE A 173 -13.70 5.21 1.44
CA PHE A 173 -12.55 4.86 2.25
C PHE A 173 -12.43 5.73 3.52
N TRP A 174 -12.36 7.05 3.37
CA TRP A 174 -12.12 7.96 4.49
C TRP A 174 -13.28 7.99 5.48
N GLY A 175 -14.52 7.80 5.03
CA GLY A 175 -15.67 7.70 5.92
C GLY A 175 -15.70 6.42 6.77
N ALA A 176 -14.98 5.37 6.35
CA ALA A 176 -14.91 4.09 7.05
C ALA A 176 -13.62 3.91 7.86
N LEU A 177 -12.68 4.86 7.80
CA LEU A 177 -11.38 4.75 8.46
C LEU A 177 -11.53 4.85 9.98
N PRO A 178 -11.06 3.84 10.75
CA PRO A 178 -10.96 3.93 12.20
C PRO A 178 -10.05 5.09 12.66
N GLN A 179 -10.43 5.78 13.73
CA GLN A 179 -9.68 6.95 14.25
C GLN A 179 -8.25 6.63 14.71
N ASN A 180 -7.96 5.37 15.03
CA ASN A 180 -6.66 4.91 15.52
C ASN A 180 -5.67 4.55 14.40
N ILE A 181 -6.06 4.68 13.12
CA ILE A 181 -5.21 4.31 11.99
C ILE A 181 -4.61 5.57 11.37
N SER A 182 -3.27 5.59 11.30
CA SER A 182 -2.52 6.63 10.59
C SER A 182 -2.16 6.16 9.19
N ILE A 183 -2.40 7.01 8.20
CA ILE A 183 -2.08 6.70 6.80
C ILE A 183 -0.89 7.54 6.38
N LYS A 184 0.15 6.84 5.93
CA LYS A 184 1.40 7.46 5.50
C LYS A 184 1.42 7.73 4.01
N HIS A 185 0.90 6.78 3.23
CA HIS A 185 0.84 6.90 1.79
C HIS A 185 -0.58 6.59 1.33
N PHE A 186 -1.12 7.46 0.48
CA PHE A 186 -2.43 7.25 -0.13
C PHE A 186 -2.35 7.43 -1.64
N GLU A 187 -2.73 6.40 -2.37
CA GLU A 187 -2.90 6.38 -3.81
C GLU A 187 -4.39 6.28 -4.15
N GLY A 188 -4.94 7.29 -4.82
CA GLY A 188 -6.36 7.38 -5.15
C GLY A 188 -6.62 7.52 -6.66
N TYR A 189 -7.68 6.88 -7.15
CA TYR A 189 -8.15 7.02 -8.54
C TYR A 189 -9.55 7.64 -8.62
N ASP A 190 -9.86 8.19 -9.80
CA ASP A 190 -11.19 8.66 -10.22
C ASP A 190 -11.92 9.55 -9.19
N LEU A 191 -11.20 10.54 -8.67
CA LEU A 191 -11.76 11.45 -7.69
C LEU A 191 -12.74 12.45 -8.33
N MET A 192 -14.00 12.04 -8.46
CA MET A 192 -15.17 12.93 -8.56
C MET A 192 -15.54 13.50 -7.17
N MET A 193 -14.55 13.85 -6.37
CA MET A 193 -14.75 14.30 -4.99
C MET A 193 -15.45 15.66 -4.97
N ASP A 194 -16.51 15.77 -4.17
CA ASP A 194 -16.59 16.92 -3.27
C ASP A 194 -15.43 16.75 -2.28
N PRO A 195 -14.45 17.66 -2.24
CA PRO A 195 -13.30 17.52 -1.35
C PRO A 195 -13.79 17.17 0.06
N LEU A 196 -13.15 16.21 0.72
CA LEU A 196 -13.37 15.94 2.13
C LEU A 196 -12.86 17.14 2.92
N LYS A 197 -13.66 18.21 2.95
CA LYS A 197 -13.40 19.43 3.70
C LYS A 197 -13.16 18.99 5.15
N ASN A 198 -12.00 19.35 5.69
CA ASN A 198 -11.61 19.08 7.07
C ASN A 198 -11.41 17.58 7.41
N SER A 199 -10.77 16.82 6.54
CA SER A 199 -10.38 15.43 6.84
C SER A 199 -8.86 15.28 7.00
N ASP A 200 -8.46 14.27 7.77
CA ASP A 200 -7.06 13.88 7.94
C ASP A 200 -6.41 13.37 6.63
N PHE A 201 -7.21 13.20 5.56
CA PHE A 201 -6.73 12.94 4.20
C PHE A 201 -5.57 13.86 3.80
N TYR A 202 -5.71 15.17 4.02
CA TYR A 202 -4.69 16.13 3.61
C TYR A 202 -3.44 16.12 4.49
N LYS A 203 -3.51 15.49 5.67
CA LYS A 203 -2.39 15.31 6.59
C LYS A 203 -1.55 14.08 6.27
N THR A 204 -2.02 13.20 5.37
CA THR A 204 -1.27 12.05 4.87
C THR A 204 0.12 12.48 4.40
N GLU A 205 1.18 11.77 4.81
CA GLU A 205 2.54 12.18 4.48
C GLU A 205 2.79 12.24 2.97
N CYS A 206 2.26 11.28 2.22
CA CYS A 206 2.40 11.19 0.77
C CYS A 206 1.05 10.94 0.08
N LEU A 207 0.67 11.84 -0.82
CA LEU A 207 -0.55 11.74 -1.63
C LEU A 207 -0.21 11.49 -3.10
N GLN A 208 -0.70 10.41 -3.67
CA GLN A 208 -0.68 10.15 -5.10
C GLN A 208 -2.11 10.06 -5.61
N LEU A 209 -2.51 10.93 -6.53
CA LEU A 209 -3.91 11.07 -6.89
C LEU A 209 -4.09 11.16 -8.40
N HIS A 210 -5.05 10.40 -8.93
CA HIS A 210 -5.58 10.56 -10.28
C HIS A 210 -6.97 11.22 -10.18
N VAL A 211 -7.05 12.51 -10.50
CA VAL A 211 -8.22 13.36 -10.21
C VAL A 211 -8.67 14.18 -11.41
N PHE A 212 -9.93 14.65 -11.38
CA PHE A 212 -10.38 15.69 -12.29
C PHE A 212 -9.86 17.07 -11.89
N GLY A 213 -9.70 17.94 -12.88
CA GLY A 213 -9.23 19.31 -12.69
C GLY A 213 -9.99 20.14 -11.65
N SER A 214 -11.27 19.85 -11.40
CA SER A 214 -12.06 20.51 -10.35
C SER A 214 -11.54 20.26 -8.94
N VAL A 215 -10.93 19.10 -8.68
CA VAL A 215 -10.47 18.67 -7.35
C VAL A 215 -9.05 19.13 -7.05
N VAL A 216 -8.25 19.40 -8.10
CA VAL A 216 -6.86 19.85 -7.96
C VAL A 216 -6.75 21.09 -7.09
N GLU A 217 -7.65 22.07 -7.27
CA GLU A 217 -7.62 23.31 -6.48
C GLU A 217 -7.79 23.06 -4.98
N ASP A 218 -8.66 22.13 -4.59
CA ASP A 218 -8.92 21.83 -3.19
C ASP A 218 -7.74 21.07 -2.57
N VAL A 219 -7.12 20.16 -3.31
CA VAL A 219 -5.90 19.47 -2.87
C VAL A 219 -4.77 20.47 -2.64
N LEU A 220 -4.54 21.38 -3.60
CA LEU A 220 -3.50 22.40 -3.48
C LEU A 220 -3.71 23.35 -2.30
N ARG A 221 -4.97 23.62 -1.91
CA ARG A 221 -5.28 24.50 -0.79
C ARG A 221 -5.04 23.85 0.56
N ASN A 222 -5.28 22.54 0.67
CA ASN A 222 -5.40 21.88 1.97
C ASN A 222 -4.25 20.94 2.29
N ILE A 223 -3.36 20.60 1.34
CA ILE A 223 -2.27 19.65 1.61
C ILE A 223 -1.37 20.08 2.78
N GLU A 224 -1.15 19.17 3.72
CA GLU A 224 -0.30 19.37 4.89
C GLU A 224 0.86 18.35 4.96
N GLY A 225 0.82 17.33 4.09
CA GLY A 225 1.82 16.28 3.95
C GLY A 225 3.16 16.75 3.37
N ARG A 226 4.08 15.78 3.23
CA ARG A 226 5.45 15.97 2.72
C ARG A 226 5.55 15.78 1.22
N GLN A 227 4.69 14.96 0.61
CA GLN A 227 4.74 14.69 -0.83
C GLN A 227 3.35 14.71 -1.49
N ALA A 228 3.28 15.25 -2.70
CA ALA A 228 2.11 15.13 -3.58
C ALA A 228 2.49 14.80 -5.03
N ASP A 229 1.85 13.79 -5.61
CA ASP A 229 1.88 13.47 -7.04
C ASP A 229 0.45 13.44 -7.60
N ILE A 230 0.10 14.42 -8.41
CA ILE A 230 -1.26 14.63 -8.90
C ILE A 230 -1.28 14.44 -10.41
N THR A 231 -1.98 13.42 -10.87
CA THR A 231 -2.36 13.27 -12.28
C THR A 231 -3.75 13.86 -12.48
N CYS A 232 -3.83 14.93 -13.24
CA CYS A 232 -5.05 15.65 -13.55
C CYS A 232 -5.60 15.24 -14.92
N SER A 233 -6.82 14.70 -14.94
CA SER A 233 -7.64 14.53 -16.14
C SER A 233 -8.58 15.73 -16.32
N GLY A 234 -8.78 16.15 -17.57
CA GLY A 234 -9.68 17.25 -17.93
C GLY A 234 -9.10 18.65 -17.70
N ARG A 235 -9.93 19.67 -18.01
CA ARG A 235 -9.50 21.08 -17.94
C ARG A 235 -9.49 21.59 -16.50
N PHE A 236 -8.39 22.21 -16.10
CA PHE A 236 -8.20 22.87 -14.80
C PHE A 236 -7.62 24.28 -15.02
N ASN A 237 -7.64 25.16 -14.00
CA ASN A 237 -7.14 26.53 -14.12
C ASN A 237 -5.63 26.63 -13.79
N TYR A 238 -4.81 26.82 -14.82
CA TYR A 238 -3.34 26.80 -14.72
C TYR A 238 -2.78 27.89 -13.78
N SER A 239 -3.47 29.03 -13.67
CA SER A 239 -3.07 30.11 -12.75
C SER A 239 -3.07 29.67 -11.28
N LYS A 240 -3.89 28.68 -10.90
CA LYS A 240 -3.97 28.19 -9.52
C LYS A 240 -2.73 27.40 -9.12
N VAL A 241 -2.21 26.55 -10.02
CA VAL A 241 -0.90 25.90 -9.83
C VAL A 241 0.21 26.94 -9.82
N GLY A 242 0.20 27.91 -10.74
CA GLY A 242 1.21 28.99 -10.74
C GLY A 242 1.26 29.76 -9.42
N ASN A 243 0.10 30.14 -8.89
CA ASN A 243 -0.02 30.82 -7.60
C ASN A 243 0.44 29.96 -6.42
N PHE A 244 0.07 28.68 -6.42
CA PHE A 244 0.54 27.71 -5.43
C PHE A 244 2.07 27.60 -5.44
N LEU A 245 2.67 27.39 -6.62
CA LEU A 245 4.12 27.28 -6.78
C LEU A 245 4.84 28.55 -6.32
N ASN A 246 4.33 29.73 -6.67
CA ASN A 246 4.88 31.00 -6.21
C ASN A 246 4.85 31.12 -4.67
N ARG A 247 3.74 30.74 -4.03
CA ARG A 247 3.62 30.79 -2.56
C ARG A 247 4.53 29.78 -1.88
N TRP A 248 4.60 28.55 -2.38
CA TRP A 248 5.44 27.49 -1.84
C TRP A 248 6.93 27.82 -1.98
N LYS A 249 7.36 28.27 -3.17
CA LYS A 249 8.73 28.75 -3.44
C LYS A 249 9.16 29.88 -2.50
N LEU A 250 8.24 30.78 -2.16
CA LEU A 250 8.50 31.89 -1.23
C LEU A 250 8.39 31.48 0.25
N GLY A 251 8.16 30.20 0.55
CA GLY A 251 7.97 29.70 1.90
C GLY A 251 6.73 30.26 2.59
N LYS A 252 5.73 30.74 1.84
CA LYS A 252 4.50 31.37 2.37
C LYS A 252 3.34 30.39 2.57
N ALA A 253 3.50 29.13 2.19
CA ALA A 253 2.49 28.09 2.33
C ALA A 253 3.13 26.69 2.27
N HIS A 254 2.47 25.70 2.88
CA HIS A 254 2.83 24.27 2.79
C HIS A 254 4.28 23.96 3.17
N HIS A 255 4.74 24.47 4.32
CA HIS A 255 6.14 24.40 4.76
C HIS A 255 6.69 22.98 4.96
N LYS A 256 5.81 21.98 5.13
CA LYS A 256 6.18 20.57 5.26
C LYS A 256 6.35 19.88 3.89
N LEU A 257 5.82 20.46 2.82
CA LEU A 257 5.85 19.87 1.50
C LEU A 257 7.28 19.93 0.93
N GLU A 258 7.83 18.76 0.63
CA GLU A 258 9.19 18.56 0.12
C GLU A 258 9.20 18.16 -1.36
N TYR A 259 8.14 17.50 -1.82
CA TYR A 259 7.99 17.07 -3.22
C TYR A 259 6.60 17.38 -3.74
N PHE A 260 6.55 17.94 -4.94
CA PHE A 260 5.30 18.18 -5.66
C PHE A 260 5.47 17.85 -7.14
N LYS A 261 4.60 16.99 -7.65
CA LYS A 261 4.47 16.66 -9.07
C LYS A 261 3.03 16.83 -9.50
N VAL A 262 2.85 17.46 -10.66
CA VAL A 262 1.55 17.58 -11.31
C VAL A 262 1.66 17.19 -12.78
N GLN A 263 0.92 16.16 -13.18
CA GLN A 263 0.79 15.72 -14.56
C GLN A 263 -0.55 16.20 -15.10
N ILE A 264 -0.51 17.08 -16.09
CA ILE A 264 -1.72 17.65 -16.70
C ILE A 264 -1.93 17.00 -18.07
N GLN A 265 -3.07 16.33 -18.24
CA GLN A 265 -3.54 15.78 -19.52
C GLN A 265 -4.23 16.89 -20.33
N GLY A 266 -3.57 17.36 -21.40
CA GLY A 266 -4.07 18.44 -22.27
C GLY A 266 -3.05 19.57 -22.47
N ASN A 267 -3.24 20.32 -23.55
CA ASN A 267 -2.33 21.41 -23.94
C ASN A 267 -2.79 22.79 -23.48
N THR A 268 -4.05 22.92 -23.06
CA THR A 268 -4.65 24.18 -22.61
C THR A 268 -5.52 23.99 -21.37
N ASP A 269 -5.61 25.05 -20.57
CA ASP A 269 -6.41 25.14 -19.35
C ASP A 269 -7.91 25.38 -19.63
N ARG A 270 -8.72 25.58 -18.57
CA ARG A 270 -10.17 25.90 -18.71
C ARG A 270 -10.45 27.21 -19.46
N ASN A 271 -9.53 28.16 -19.42
CA ASN A 271 -9.60 29.49 -20.02
C ASN A 271 -8.84 29.59 -21.35
N GLY A 272 -8.33 28.47 -21.87
CA GLY A 272 -7.55 28.43 -23.12
C GLY A 272 -6.07 28.78 -22.97
N ILE A 273 -5.55 28.88 -21.74
CA ILE A 273 -4.14 29.20 -21.48
C ILE A 273 -3.27 27.98 -21.79
N PRO A 274 -2.21 28.12 -22.61
CA PRO A 274 -1.27 27.04 -22.90
C PRO A 274 -0.55 26.49 -21.65
N LYS A 275 -0.29 25.18 -21.64
CA LYS A 275 0.42 24.49 -20.54
C LYS A 275 1.84 25.03 -20.32
N VAL A 276 2.50 25.46 -21.40
CA VAL A 276 3.84 26.02 -21.37
C VAL A 276 3.93 27.29 -20.50
N ASP A 277 2.83 28.02 -20.36
CA ASP A 277 2.82 29.29 -19.64
C ASP A 277 2.79 29.13 -18.11
N ILE A 278 2.47 27.94 -17.58
CA ILE A 278 2.49 27.67 -16.12
C ILE A 278 3.85 28.02 -15.51
N LEU A 279 4.93 27.66 -16.19
CA LEU A 279 6.30 27.92 -15.72
C LEU A 279 6.61 29.41 -15.72
N ASN A 280 6.11 30.14 -16.73
CA ASN A 280 6.23 31.59 -16.81
C ASN A 280 5.47 32.26 -15.66
N TYR A 281 4.23 31.82 -15.36
CA TYR A 281 3.45 32.32 -14.23
C TYR A 281 4.12 32.08 -12.88
N ALA A 282 4.77 30.93 -12.69
CA ALA A 282 5.47 30.57 -11.45
C ALA A 282 6.90 31.13 -11.37
N GLY A 283 7.39 31.79 -12.43
CA GLY A 283 8.79 32.20 -12.54
C GLY A 283 9.76 31.02 -12.32
N CYS A 284 9.39 29.83 -12.79
CA CYS A 284 10.15 28.60 -12.69
C CYS A 284 11.01 28.42 -13.94
N LYS A 285 12.29 28.09 -13.76
CA LYS A 285 13.18 27.74 -14.87
C LYS A 285 13.07 26.25 -15.16
N LYS A 286 13.21 25.87 -16.43
CA LYS A 286 13.35 24.47 -16.81
C LYS A 286 14.63 23.91 -16.20
N LEU A 287 14.57 22.74 -15.58
CA LEU A 287 15.76 21.99 -15.16
C LEU A 287 16.50 21.51 -16.41
N ASP A 288 17.83 21.51 -16.32
CA ASP A 288 18.73 20.89 -17.29
C ASP A 288 18.62 19.37 -17.12
N ASP A 289 18.40 18.64 -18.22
CA ASP A 289 18.18 17.18 -18.20
C ASP A 289 19.38 16.41 -17.60
N SER A 290 20.55 17.06 -17.52
CA SER A 290 21.77 16.53 -16.88
C SER A 290 21.85 16.74 -15.35
N ARG A 291 20.94 17.52 -14.77
CA ARG A 291 20.93 17.83 -13.33
C ARG A 291 19.80 17.08 -12.64
N TYR A 292 20.17 16.05 -11.88
CA TYR A 292 19.23 15.35 -11.00
C TYR A 292 18.68 16.30 -9.94
N GLY A 293 17.38 16.19 -9.67
CA GLY A 293 16.76 16.84 -8.52
C GLY A 293 17.31 16.26 -7.20
N PRO A 294 17.11 16.95 -6.07
CA PRO A 294 17.51 16.44 -4.77
C PRO A 294 16.90 15.06 -4.50
N SER A 295 17.70 14.13 -3.97
CA SER A 295 17.21 12.82 -3.55
C SER A 295 16.21 12.99 -2.40
N HIS A 296 14.98 12.50 -2.59
CA HIS A 296 13.93 12.60 -1.58
C HIS A 296 14.03 11.44 -0.57
N SER A 297 13.72 11.73 0.69
CA SER A 297 13.88 10.77 1.81
C SER A 297 12.81 9.68 1.86
N ILE A 298 11.73 9.80 1.09
CA ILE A 298 10.62 8.82 1.05
C ILE A 298 10.40 8.40 -0.40
N PRO A 299 10.51 7.09 -0.72
CA PRO A 299 10.08 6.53 -1.99
C PRO A 299 8.60 6.83 -2.27
N PHE A 300 8.26 7.15 -3.51
CA PHE A 300 6.91 6.83 -3.99
C PHE A 300 6.73 5.31 -3.93
N ALA A 301 5.59 4.87 -3.37
CA ALA A 301 5.19 3.47 -3.33
C ALA A 301 4.99 2.91 -4.74
#